data_AF-A0A6V8N0Y6-F1
#
_entry.id   AF-A0A6V8N0Y6-F1
#
_cell.length_a   1.000
_cell.length_b   1.000
_cell.length_c   1.000
_cell.angle_alpha   90.00
_cell.angle_beta   90.00
_cell.angle_gamma   90.00
#
_symmetry.space_group_name_H-M   'P 1'
#
loop_
_entity.id
_entity.type
_entity.pdbx_description
1 polymer ?
#
loop_
_entity_poly.entity_id
_entity_poly.type
_entity_poly.pdbx_seq_one_letter_code
_entity_poly.pdbx_strand_id
1 'polypeptide(L)'
;MSPVRLMLLALIAASLLSGCAGTLPITVGGDCHNKTLPMLLDATDMKTLFHDMALELCTDKCADRQSCAPASCKEETGGRATVMVTDFADLQSLVPSQSGMLMGELMRGGLNSVCCYKIVQAEFAKYFKLSENGLVVLTRRATEVKKNEYQQPEAVVGTYTYLSNNKVLIFARKMDTETGTISKMVTRELTYSCGGSSVINYTVK
;
A
#
# COMPACT_ATOMS: atom_id res chain seq x y z
N MET A 1 -4.89 -51.60 69.34
CA MET A 1 -5.45 -51.87 67.99
C MET A 1 -6.63 -50.92 67.81
N SER A 2 -6.62 -49.99 66.87
CA SER A 2 -6.74 -50.34 65.45
C SER A 2 -6.09 -49.28 64.53
N PRO A 3 -5.21 -49.68 63.60
CA PRO A 3 -4.53 -48.78 62.65
C PRO A 3 -5.44 -48.31 61.48
N VAL A 4 -6.76 -48.55 61.56
CA VAL A 4 -7.67 -48.41 60.41
C VAL A 4 -8.20 -46.98 60.22
N ARG A 5 -8.10 -46.10 61.22
CA ARG A 5 -8.64 -44.72 61.11
C ARG A 5 -7.69 -43.70 60.49
N LEU A 6 -6.40 -43.98 60.40
CA LEU A 6 -5.43 -43.03 59.82
C LEU A 6 -5.32 -43.14 58.29
N MET A 7 -5.82 -44.24 57.70
CA MET A 7 -5.71 -44.49 56.26
C MET A 7 -6.89 -43.95 55.45
N LEU A 8 -7.99 -43.54 56.10
CA LEU A 8 -9.19 -43.04 55.40
C LEU A 8 -9.14 -41.54 55.07
N LEU A 9 -8.23 -40.78 55.69
CA LEU A 9 -8.05 -39.34 55.43
C LEU A 9 -7.03 -39.04 54.32
N ALA A 10 -6.27 -40.03 53.86
CA ALA A 10 -5.27 -39.85 52.81
C ALA A 10 -5.80 -40.10 51.38
N LEU A 11 -7.02 -40.61 51.21
CA LEU A 11 -7.59 -41.01 49.91
C LEU A 11 -8.58 -40.01 49.30
N ILE A 12 -8.90 -38.90 49.99
CA ILE A 12 -9.80 -37.86 49.48
C ILE A 12 -9.03 -36.64 48.92
N ALA A 13 -7.71 -36.57 49.13
CA ALA A 13 -6.88 -35.43 48.70
C ALA A 13 -6.27 -35.57 47.29
N ALA A 14 -6.59 -36.61 46.52
CA ALA A 14 -5.91 -36.94 45.26
C ALA A 14 -6.79 -36.85 43.99
N SER A 15 -7.93 -36.16 44.04
CA SER A 15 -8.90 -36.11 42.91
C SER A 15 -9.17 -34.70 42.34
N LEU A 16 -8.34 -33.69 42.63
CA LEU A 16 -8.53 -32.31 42.13
C LEU A 16 -7.45 -31.82 41.14
N LEU A 17 -6.64 -32.72 40.55
CA LEU A 17 -5.65 -32.36 39.53
C LEU A 17 -5.96 -33.01 38.17
N SER A 18 -7.17 -32.82 37.67
CA SER A 18 -7.46 -32.89 36.23
C SER A 18 -7.71 -31.48 35.71
N GLY A 19 -6.68 -30.63 35.82
CA GLY A 19 -6.63 -29.39 35.05
C GLY A 19 -6.66 -29.77 33.57
N CYS A 20 -7.73 -29.37 32.87
CA CYS A 20 -7.83 -29.47 31.44
C CYS A 20 -6.67 -28.68 30.81
N ALA A 21 -5.57 -29.36 30.48
CA ALA A 21 -4.64 -28.90 29.45
C ALA A 21 -5.34 -29.06 28.10
N GLY A 22 -6.39 -28.26 27.89
CA GLY A 22 -6.91 -28.00 26.57
C GLY A 22 -5.86 -27.17 25.86
N THR A 23 -5.05 -27.80 25.03
CA THR A 23 -4.39 -27.11 23.93
C THR A 23 -5.49 -26.50 23.07
N LEU A 24 -5.88 -25.26 23.39
CA LEU A 24 -6.61 -24.43 22.46
C LEU A 24 -5.78 -24.44 21.17
N PRO A 25 -6.36 -24.81 20.02
CA PRO A 25 -5.67 -24.56 18.76
C PRO A 25 -5.45 -23.05 18.72
N ILE A 26 -4.18 -22.63 18.79
CA ILE A 26 -3.79 -21.29 18.38
C ILE A 26 -4.23 -21.23 16.93
N THR A 27 -5.37 -20.60 16.66
CA THR A 27 -5.78 -20.24 15.32
C THR A 27 -4.74 -19.25 14.81
N VAL A 28 -3.78 -19.78 14.08
CA VAL A 28 -2.74 -19.02 13.40
C VAL A 28 -3.44 -18.26 12.26
N GLY A 29 -3.91 -17.05 12.54
CA GLY A 29 -4.61 -16.19 11.60
C GLY A 29 -5.99 -15.78 12.10
N GLY A 30 -6.04 -14.68 12.83
CA GLY A 30 -7.25 -13.96 13.18
C GLY A 30 -7.31 -12.61 12.46
N ASP A 31 -8.48 -11.98 12.58
CA ASP A 31 -8.69 -10.64 12.05
C ASP A 31 -7.82 -9.59 12.75
N CYS A 32 -7.40 -8.58 12.00
CA CYS A 32 -6.64 -7.43 12.46
C CYS A 32 -7.54 -6.31 13.01
N HIS A 33 -8.67 -6.68 13.63
CA HIS A 33 -9.56 -5.74 14.33
C HIS A 33 -8.71 -4.93 15.32
N ASN A 34 -8.70 -3.60 15.19
CA ASN A 34 -7.89 -2.64 15.96
C ASN A 34 -6.46 -2.35 15.45
N LYS A 35 -6.08 -2.75 14.24
CA LYS A 35 -4.87 -2.23 13.60
C LYS A 35 -5.15 -0.97 12.81
N THR A 36 -4.33 0.05 13.03
CA THR A 36 -4.36 1.25 12.19
C THR A 36 -3.61 0.98 10.90
N LEU A 37 -3.89 1.77 9.85
CA LEU A 37 -3.17 1.65 8.59
C LEU A 37 -1.64 1.75 8.76
N PRO A 38 -1.07 2.73 9.50
CA PRO A 38 0.38 2.76 9.73
C PRO A 38 0.95 1.45 10.29
N MET A 39 0.28 0.83 11.28
CA MET A 39 0.74 -0.42 11.88
C MET A 39 0.76 -1.60 10.89
N LEU A 40 -0.16 -1.61 9.93
CA LEU A 40 -0.21 -2.64 8.90
C LEU A 40 0.90 -2.42 7.86
N LEU A 41 1.12 -1.17 7.45
CA LEU A 41 2.15 -0.82 6.48
C LEU A 41 3.57 -1.02 7.03
N ASP A 42 3.77 -0.80 8.34
CA ASP A 42 5.06 -1.07 9.00
C ASP A 42 5.44 -2.57 8.93
N ALA A 43 4.45 -3.47 8.85
CA ALA A 43 4.65 -4.90 8.66
C ALA A 43 4.82 -5.30 7.18
N THR A 44 4.80 -4.35 6.25
CA THR A 44 4.86 -4.57 4.81
C THR A 44 6.23 -4.17 4.26
N ASP A 45 6.81 -4.95 3.35
CA ASP A 45 7.93 -4.48 2.53
C ASP A 45 7.44 -3.47 1.48
N MET A 46 7.24 -2.24 1.95
CA MET A 46 6.72 -1.15 1.15
C MET A 46 7.69 -0.73 0.04
N LYS A 47 9.00 -0.93 0.23
CA LYS A 47 9.99 -0.57 -0.79
C LYS A 47 9.85 -1.48 -2.01
N THR A 48 9.80 -2.79 -1.79
CA THR A 48 9.62 -3.76 -2.88
C THR A 48 8.26 -3.58 -3.55
N LEU A 49 7.19 -3.40 -2.77
CA LEU A 49 5.85 -3.16 -3.29
C LEU A 49 5.79 -2.00 -4.29
N PHE A 50 6.34 -0.84 -3.91
CA PHE A 50 6.32 0.36 -4.75
C PHE A 50 7.32 0.31 -5.90
N HIS A 51 8.42 -0.44 -5.75
CA HIS A 51 9.32 -0.75 -6.85
C HIS A 51 8.61 -1.56 -7.95
N ASP A 52 7.89 -2.62 -7.57
CA ASP A 52 7.15 -3.47 -8.52
C ASP A 52 6.01 -2.70 -9.19
N MET A 53 5.29 -1.86 -8.41
CA MET A 53 4.26 -0.99 -8.99
C MET A 53 4.84 0.01 -10.00
N ALA A 54 6.00 0.60 -9.70
CA ALA A 54 6.67 1.50 -10.64
C ALA A 54 7.13 0.77 -11.90
N LEU A 55 7.68 -0.43 -11.77
CA LEU A 55 8.04 -1.28 -12.91
C LEU A 55 6.84 -1.55 -13.81
N GLU A 56 5.70 -1.91 -13.21
CA GLU A 56 4.46 -2.10 -13.96
C GLU A 56 3.96 -0.81 -14.57
N LEU A 57 4.07 0.35 -13.92
CA LEU A 57 3.67 1.63 -14.53
C LEU A 57 4.51 2.00 -15.74
N CYS A 58 5.76 1.53 -15.83
CA CYS A 58 6.71 1.96 -16.86
C CYS A 58 6.88 0.99 -18.03
N THR A 59 6.44 -0.26 -17.89
CA THR A 59 6.59 -1.29 -18.91
C THR A 59 5.40 -1.35 -19.86
N ASP A 60 5.39 -0.64 -20.98
CA ASP A 60 4.31 -0.78 -21.98
C ASP A 60 4.10 -2.26 -22.35
N LYS A 61 2.85 -2.65 -22.68
CA LYS A 61 2.53 -4.03 -23.02
C LYS A 61 3.50 -4.52 -24.09
N CYS A 62 4.40 -5.43 -23.72
CA CYS A 62 5.36 -6.03 -24.63
C CYS A 62 4.60 -6.85 -25.68
N ALA A 63 4.34 -6.24 -26.83
CA ALA A 63 3.74 -6.92 -27.97
C ALA A 63 4.72 -7.92 -28.60
N ASP A 64 6.04 -7.66 -28.48
CA ASP A 64 7.07 -8.48 -29.11
C ASP A 64 8.11 -9.00 -28.11
N ARG A 65 8.35 -10.31 -28.21
CA ARG A 65 9.24 -11.10 -27.35
C ARG A 65 10.71 -10.77 -27.60
N GLN A 66 11.24 -9.68 -27.04
CA GLN A 66 12.63 -9.64 -26.62
C GLN A 66 12.86 -8.46 -25.67
N SER A 67 12.86 -8.73 -24.37
CA SER A 67 13.24 -7.81 -23.28
C SER A 67 12.20 -6.74 -22.88
N CYS A 68 11.29 -7.12 -21.97
CA CYS A 68 10.52 -6.18 -21.14
C CYS A 68 11.37 -5.57 -20.01
N ALA A 69 12.61 -5.20 -20.31
CA ALA A 69 13.45 -4.52 -19.34
C ALA A 69 13.11 -3.02 -19.39
N PRO A 70 12.91 -2.35 -18.25
CA PRO A 70 12.91 -0.90 -18.26
C PRO A 70 14.20 -0.41 -18.91
N ALA A 71 14.11 0.63 -19.75
CA ALA A 71 15.27 1.20 -20.41
C ALA A 71 16.37 1.45 -19.36
N SER A 72 17.57 0.91 -19.58
CA SER A 72 18.66 1.13 -18.62
C SER A 72 18.90 2.63 -18.50
N CYS A 73 19.10 3.17 -17.29
CA CYS A 73 19.31 4.62 -17.07
C CYS A 73 20.60 5.19 -17.68
N LYS A 74 21.25 4.45 -18.59
CA LYS A 74 22.36 4.92 -19.41
C LYS A 74 21.80 5.85 -20.48
N GLU A 75 22.40 7.03 -20.55
CA GLU A 75 22.00 8.15 -21.40
C GLU A 75 21.71 7.69 -22.82
N GLU A 76 20.43 7.76 -23.21
CA GLU A 76 20.07 7.84 -24.61
C GLU A 76 19.62 9.26 -24.93
N THR A 77 20.01 9.66 -26.12
CA THR A 77 19.98 10.97 -26.79
C THR A 77 18.60 11.65 -26.90
N GLY A 78 17.58 11.16 -26.18
CA GLY A 78 16.28 11.77 -25.97
C GLY A 78 16.00 11.87 -24.47
N GLY A 79 15.88 13.09 -23.95
CA GLY A 79 15.91 13.37 -22.51
C GLY A 79 14.96 12.53 -21.66
N ARG A 80 15.36 12.25 -20.41
CA ARG A 80 14.55 11.56 -19.40
C ARG A 80 13.16 12.21 -19.30
N ALA A 81 12.11 11.40 -19.51
CA ALA A 81 10.73 11.83 -19.30
C ALA A 81 10.58 12.40 -17.89
N THR A 82 9.87 13.52 -17.79
CA THR A 82 9.59 14.17 -16.51
C THR A 82 8.13 13.89 -16.16
N VAL A 83 7.90 13.37 -14.96
CA VAL A 83 6.57 13.01 -14.49
C VAL A 83 6.28 13.71 -13.17
N MET A 84 5.05 14.18 -13.02
CA MET A 84 4.57 14.72 -11.77
C MET A 84 4.05 13.58 -10.88
N VAL A 85 4.45 13.51 -9.62
CA VAL A 85 3.99 12.44 -8.71
C VAL A 85 3.37 13.06 -7.47
N THR A 86 2.11 12.72 -7.21
CA THR A 86 1.39 13.20 -6.04
C THR A 86 1.62 12.32 -4.83
N ASP A 87 1.37 12.87 -3.65
CA ASP A 87 1.16 12.02 -2.48
C ASP A 87 -0.09 11.16 -2.69
N PHE A 88 -0.12 9.99 -2.03
CA PHE A 88 -1.28 9.11 -2.12
C PHE A 88 -2.38 9.64 -1.20
N ALA A 89 -3.59 9.79 -1.75
CA ALA A 89 -4.75 10.21 -0.99
C ALA A 89 -5.59 9.01 -0.52
N ASP A 90 -6.19 9.12 0.66
CA ASP A 90 -7.22 8.17 1.06
C ASP A 90 -8.43 8.31 0.11
N LEU A 91 -9.00 7.19 -0.34
CA LEU A 91 -10.03 7.16 -1.38
C LEU A 91 -11.36 7.77 -0.90
N GLN A 92 -11.61 7.82 0.41
CA GLN A 92 -12.84 8.35 0.96
C GLN A 92 -12.72 9.86 1.24
N SER A 93 -11.68 10.25 1.96
CA SER A 93 -11.44 11.63 2.38
C SER A 93 -10.75 12.47 1.31
N LEU A 94 -10.06 11.82 0.35
CA LEU A 94 -9.34 12.46 -0.75
C LEU A 94 -8.18 13.34 -0.29
N VAL A 95 -7.71 13.13 0.95
CA VAL A 95 -6.61 13.86 1.57
C VAL A 95 -5.45 12.90 1.84
N PRO A 96 -4.20 13.30 1.55
CA PRO A 96 -3.04 12.54 1.96
C PRO A 96 -2.90 12.47 3.48
N SER A 97 -2.68 11.27 4.01
CA SER A 97 -2.25 11.06 5.39
C SER A 97 -0.72 10.93 5.47
N GLN A 98 -0.16 10.73 6.66
CA GLN A 98 1.26 10.37 6.80
C GLN A 98 1.64 9.12 6.00
N SER A 99 0.80 8.08 6.03
CA SER A 99 0.98 6.89 5.21
C SER A 99 0.91 7.22 3.71
N GLY A 100 0.00 8.12 3.33
CA GLY A 100 -0.13 8.59 1.95
C GLY A 100 1.09 9.36 1.42
N MET A 101 1.70 10.21 2.27
CA MET A 101 2.95 10.90 1.95
C MET A 101 4.12 9.92 1.78
N LEU A 102 4.25 8.94 2.68
CA LEU A 102 5.27 7.89 2.58
C LEU A 102 5.12 7.08 1.28
N MET A 103 3.89 6.66 0.94
CA MET A 103 3.61 5.98 -0.33
C MET A 103 3.99 6.84 -1.55
N GLY A 104 3.73 8.15 -1.48
CA GLY A 104 4.16 9.11 -2.49
C GLY A 104 5.68 9.11 -2.68
N GLU A 105 6.44 9.22 -1.59
CA GLU A 105 7.92 9.18 -1.63
C GLU A 105 8.45 7.84 -2.19
N LEU A 106 7.86 6.72 -1.79
CA LEU A 106 8.25 5.40 -2.30
C LEU A 106 7.94 5.27 -3.79
N MET A 107 6.81 5.79 -4.27
CA MET A 107 6.49 5.82 -5.69
C MET A 107 7.47 6.70 -6.48
N ARG A 108 7.83 7.88 -5.95
CA ARG A 108 8.84 8.78 -6.55
C ARG A 108 10.18 8.06 -6.69
N GLY A 109 10.63 7.40 -5.62
CA GLY A 109 11.85 6.61 -5.62
C GLY A 109 11.80 5.43 -6.59
N GLY A 110 10.67 4.71 -6.64
CA GLY A 110 10.41 3.62 -7.57
C GLY A 110 10.49 4.08 -9.03
N LEU A 111 9.74 5.11 -9.40
CA LEU A 111 9.72 5.64 -10.77
C LEU A 111 11.08 6.24 -11.19
N ASN A 112 11.78 6.90 -10.29
CA ASN A 112 13.12 7.42 -10.57
C ASN A 112 14.13 6.30 -10.79
N SER A 113 14.12 5.27 -9.94
CA SER A 113 15.09 4.18 -10.00
C SER A 113 14.81 3.18 -11.12
N VAL A 114 13.53 2.89 -11.39
CA VAL A 114 13.12 1.89 -12.37
C VAL A 114 12.97 2.50 -13.75
N CYS A 115 12.36 3.67 -13.86
CA CYS A 115 11.96 4.27 -15.13
C CYS A 115 12.86 5.42 -15.56
N CYS A 116 13.83 5.78 -14.70
CA CYS A 116 14.75 6.89 -14.92
C CYS A 116 14.03 8.24 -15.09
N TYR A 117 12.80 8.35 -14.59
CA TYR A 117 12.00 9.56 -14.70
C TYR A 117 12.60 10.68 -13.84
N LYS A 118 12.57 11.91 -14.37
CA LYS A 118 12.73 13.10 -13.54
C LYS A 118 11.41 13.33 -12.81
N ILE A 119 11.48 13.50 -11.50
CA ILE A 119 10.29 13.59 -10.66
C ILE A 119 10.03 15.06 -10.31
N VAL A 120 8.80 15.51 -10.58
CA VAL A 120 8.27 16.75 -10.01
C VAL A 120 7.33 16.37 -8.87
N GLN A 121 7.68 16.78 -7.65
CA GLN A 121 6.80 16.57 -6.50
C GLN A 121 5.64 17.57 -6.55
N ALA A 122 4.43 17.04 -6.42
CA ALA A 122 3.21 17.83 -6.39
C ALA A 122 2.38 17.46 -5.17
N GLU A 123 1.94 18.46 -4.42
CA GLU A 123 0.99 18.27 -3.32
C GLU A 123 -0.41 18.03 -3.90
N PHE A 124 -1.03 16.90 -3.55
CA PHE A 124 -2.30 16.47 -4.14
C PHE A 124 -3.40 17.56 -4.08
N ALA A 125 -3.57 18.20 -2.92
CA ALA A 125 -4.60 19.21 -2.67
C ALA A 125 -4.42 20.51 -3.47
N LYS A 126 -3.18 20.79 -3.93
CA LYS A 126 -2.88 22.01 -4.69
C LYS A 126 -3.14 21.85 -6.19
N TYR A 127 -3.12 20.61 -6.71
CA TYR A 127 -3.08 20.35 -8.15
C TYR A 127 -4.19 19.41 -8.68
N PHE A 128 -4.95 18.74 -7.80
CA PHE A 128 -6.04 17.83 -8.20
C PHE A 128 -7.33 18.09 -7.37
N LYS A 129 -8.50 18.18 -8.04
CA LYS A 129 -9.84 18.23 -7.40
C LYS A 129 -10.62 17.01 -7.87
N LEU A 130 -10.74 15.97 -7.07
CA LEU A 130 -11.70 14.90 -7.40
C LEU A 130 -13.14 15.42 -7.32
N SER A 131 -13.97 15.07 -8.30
CA SER A 131 -15.42 15.28 -8.30
C SER A 131 -16.15 13.98 -7.95
N GLU A 132 -17.48 14.03 -7.76
CA GLU A 132 -18.32 12.83 -7.56
C GLU A 132 -18.22 11.81 -8.71
N ASN A 133 -17.71 12.23 -9.87
CA ASN A 133 -17.46 11.38 -11.04
C ASN A 133 -16.02 10.85 -11.14
N GLY A 134 -15.17 11.06 -10.12
CA GLY A 134 -13.76 10.62 -10.10
C GLY A 134 -12.73 11.76 -10.11
N LEU A 135 -11.47 11.42 -10.39
CA LEU A 135 -10.34 12.36 -10.33
C LEU A 135 -10.47 13.45 -11.41
N VAL A 136 -10.75 14.69 -11.00
CA VAL A 136 -10.73 15.85 -11.90
C VAL A 136 -9.43 16.63 -11.65
N VAL A 137 -8.68 16.89 -12.71
CA VAL A 137 -7.49 17.73 -12.61
C VAL A 137 -7.94 19.17 -12.31
N LEU A 138 -7.24 19.83 -11.40
CA LEU A 138 -7.70 21.07 -10.77
C LEU A 138 -7.49 22.28 -11.68
N THR A 139 -8.35 22.48 -12.69
CA THR A 139 -8.52 23.84 -13.23
C THR A 139 -9.77 23.99 -14.11
N ARG A 140 -10.71 24.83 -13.66
CA ARG A 140 -11.72 25.48 -14.53
C ARG A 140 -11.27 26.86 -15.01
N ARG A 141 -10.01 27.23 -14.73
CA ARG A 141 -9.39 28.51 -15.14
C ARG A 141 -7.97 28.22 -15.62
N ALA A 142 -7.86 27.81 -16.88
CA ALA A 142 -6.58 27.60 -17.55
C ALA A 142 -5.64 28.83 -17.49
N THR A 143 -6.16 30.00 -17.13
CA THR A 143 -5.41 31.24 -16.92
C THR A 143 -4.70 31.32 -15.57
N GLU A 144 -5.11 30.57 -14.54
CA GLU A 144 -4.41 30.50 -13.24
C GLU A 144 -3.27 29.46 -13.26
N VAL A 145 -3.32 28.49 -14.17
CA VAL A 145 -2.20 27.57 -14.49
C VAL A 145 -1.20 28.20 -15.47
N LYS A 146 -1.57 29.32 -16.11
CA LYS A 146 -0.68 30.08 -16.99
C LYS A 146 0.16 31.10 -16.22
N LYS A 147 1.18 30.57 -15.56
CA LYS A 147 2.53 31.14 -15.62
C LYS A 147 3.50 29.99 -15.66
N ASN A 148 3.92 29.60 -16.87
CA ASN A 148 5.25 29.07 -17.25
C ASN A 148 6.02 28.08 -16.34
N GLU A 149 5.45 27.55 -15.26
CA GLU A 149 6.25 26.88 -14.25
C GLU A 149 6.34 25.38 -14.52
N TYR A 150 5.31 24.69 -15.02
CA TYR A 150 5.39 23.24 -15.27
C TYR A 150 4.49 22.74 -16.42
N GLN A 151 5.09 22.51 -17.60
CA GLN A 151 4.47 21.89 -18.80
C GLN A 151 4.59 20.36 -18.78
N GLN A 152 4.35 19.70 -17.63
CA GLN A 152 4.56 18.25 -17.55
C GLN A 152 3.31 17.51 -18.06
N PRO A 153 3.38 16.81 -19.20
CA PRO A 153 2.21 16.19 -19.80
C PRO A 153 1.73 14.97 -19.01
N GLU A 154 2.58 14.36 -18.19
CA GLU A 154 2.25 13.13 -17.47
C GLU A 154 2.32 13.30 -15.94
N ALA A 155 1.34 12.69 -15.26
CA ALA A 155 1.30 12.57 -13.81
C ALA A 155 1.05 11.12 -13.38
N VAL A 156 1.61 10.74 -12.22
CA VAL A 156 1.26 9.53 -11.49
C VAL A 156 0.51 9.93 -10.23
N VAL A 157 -0.74 9.48 -10.15
CA VAL A 157 -1.65 9.77 -9.05
C VAL A 157 -1.95 8.50 -8.26
N GLY A 158 -1.71 8.57 -6.96
CA GLY A 158 -1.91 7.49 -6.02
C GLY A 158 -3.16 7.67 -5.17
N THR A 159 -3.93 6.60 -4.95
CA THR A 159 -4.99 6.55 -3.94
C THR A 159 -4.92 5.25 -3.16
N TYR A 160 -5.37 5.23 -1.92
CA TYR A 160 -5.48 3.99 -1.14
C TYR A 160 -6.81 3.92 -0.38
N THR A 161 -7.21 2.73 0.04
CA THR A 161 -8.29 2.55 1.01
C THR A 161 -7.94 1.42 1.97
N TYR A 162 -8.28 1.62 3.24
CA TYR A 162 -8.20 0.59 4.27
C TYR A 162 -9.60 0.04 4.53
N LEU A 163 -9.78 -1.24 4.23
CA LEU A 163 -11.05 -1.94 4.41
C LEU A 163 -11.06 -2.68 5.74
N SER A 164 -12.23 -2.74 6.37
CA SER A 164 -12.46 -3.34 7.69
C SER A 164 -12.23 -4.87 7.77
N ASN A 165 -11.76 -5.50 6.69
CA ASN A 165 -11.45 -6.93 6.58
C ASN A 165 -9.95 -7.21 6.42
N ASN A 166 -9.10 -6.39 7.06
CA ASN A 166 -7.63 -6.54 7.04
C ASN A 166 -7.04 -6.36 5.65
N LYS A 167 -7.67 -5.53 4.82
CA LYS A 167 -7.21 -5.27 3.46
C LYS A 167 -6.84 -3.82 3.26
N VAL A 168 -5.72 -3.61 2.58
CA VAL A 168 -5.34 -2.30 2.05
C VAL A 168 -5.30 -2.42 0.53
N LEU A 169 -6.08 -1.58 -0.15
CA LEU A 169 -6.01 -1.45 -1.59
C LEU A 169 -5.21 -0.20 -1.92
N ILE A 170 -4.21 -0.34 -2.78
CA ILE A 170 -3.38 0.75 -3.27
C ILE A 170 -3.55 0.83 -4.77
N PHE A 171 -3.81 2.03 -5.28
CA PHE A 171 -4.01 2.30 -6.70
C PHE A 171 -3.01 3.36 -7.14
N ALA A 172 -2.35 3.14 -8.26
CA ALA A 172 -1.52 4.13 -8.93
C ALA A 172 -1.95 4.26 -10.39
N ARG A 173 -2.13 5.50 -10.85
CA ARG A 173 -2.61 5.81 -12.19
C ARG A 173 -1.64 6.73 -12.89
N LYS A 174 -1.09 6.31 -14.03
CA LYS A 174 -0.38 7.19 -14.95
C LYS A 174 -1.39 7.86 -15.86
N MET A 175 -1.38 9.18 -15.92
CA MET A 175 -2.37 9.97 -16.65
C MET A 175 -1.76 11.17 -17.34
N ASP A 176 -2.36 11.55 -18.47
CA ASP A 176 -2.09 12.80 -19.14
C ASP A 176 -2.76 13.97 -18.38
N THR A 177 -2.00 15.00 -18.05
CA THR A 177 -2.46 16.12 -17.20
C THR A 177 -3.34 17.11 -17.95
N GLU A 178 -3.25 17.18 -19.28
CA GLU A 178 -4.02 18.10 -20.12
C GLU A 178 -5.40 17.53 -20.45
N THR A 179 -5.45 16.25 -20.78
CA THR A 179 -6.66 15.53 -21.23
C THR A 179 -7.34 14.76 -20.10
N GLY A 180 -6.61 14.43 -19.04
CA GLY A 180 -7.09 13.54 -17.97
C GLY A 180 -7.10 12.06 -18.34
N THR A 181 -6.59 11.69 -19.52
CA THR A 181 -6.60 10.30 -20.00
C THR A 181 -5.67 9.43 -19.15
N ILE A 182 -6.17 8.32 -18.61
CA ILE A 182 -5.35 7.35 -17.87
C ILE A 182 -4.68 6.42 -18.88
N SER A 183 -3.36 6.53 -19.02
CA SER A 183 -2.56 5.65 -19.88
C SER A 183 -2.25 4.31 -19.21
N LYS A 184 -2.18 4.28 -17.87
CA LYS A 184 -1.94 3.05 -17.12
C LYS A 184 -2.48 3.06 -15.71
N MET A 185 -2.85 1.90 -15.20
CA MET A 185 -3.27 1.71 -13.82
C MET A 185 -2.64 0.45 -13.25
N VAL A 186 -2.14 0.56 -12.03
CA VAL A 186 -1.63 -0.55 -11.23
C VAL A 186 -2.39 -0.57 -9.91
N THR A 187 -2.84 -1.76 -9.52
CA THR A 187 -3.53 -1.99 -8.25
C THR A 187 -2.77 -3.04 -7.47
N ARG A 188 -2.72 -2.87 -6.15
CA ARG A 188 -2.23 -3.87 -5.21
C ARG A 188 -3.22 -4.07 -4.09
N GLU A 189 -3.55 -5.33 -3.82
CA GLU A 189 -4.31 -5.74 -2.63
C GLU A 189 -3.37 -6.37 -1.61
N LEU A 190 -3.23 -5.72 -0.46
CA LEU A 190 -2.53 -6.25 0.69
C LEU A 190 -3.55 -6.87 1.64
N THR A 191 -3.48 -8.18 1.86
CA THR A 191 -4.31 -8.88 2.86
C THR A 191 -3.45 -9.33 4.02
N TYR A 192 -3.79 -8.88 5.24
CA TYR A 192 -3.03 -9.15 6.46
C TYR A 192 -3.67 -10.27 7.30
N SER A 193 -2.82 -11.08 7.94
CA SER A 193 -3.24 -12.01 8.99
C SER A 193 -2.62 -11.61 10.31
N CYS A 194 -3.43 -11.53 11.37
CA CYS A 194 -2.98 -11.11 12.70
C CYS A 194 -3.06 -12.24 13.74
N GLY A 195 -2.22 -12.14 14.76
CA GLY A 195 -2.18 -13.03 15.92
C GLY A 195 -2.06 -12.21 17.19
N GLY A 196 -3.14 -12.16 17.98
CA GLY A 196 -3.20 -11.29 19.15
C GLY A 196 -2.94 -9.83 18.76
N SER A 197 -1.88 -9.23 19.31
CA SER A 197 -1.49 -7.85 19.06
C SER A 197 -0.52 -7.65 17.89
N SER A 198 -0.17 -8.69 17.12
CA SER A 198 0.86 -8.60 16.09
C SER A 198 0.35 -9.01 14.71
N VAL A 199 0.91 -8.40 13.66
CA VAL A 199 0.74 -8.88 12.28
C VAL A 199 1.65 -10.10 12.11
N ILE A 200 1.08 -11.23 11.70
CA ILE A 200 1.83 -12.47 11.47
C ILE A 200 2.42 -12.49 10.06
N ASN A 201 1.60 -12.15 9.07
CA ASN A 201 1.99 -12.12 7.66
C ASN A 201 1.07 -11.19 6.85
N TYR A 202 1.46 -10.96 5.61
CA TYR A 202 0.62 -10.34 4.60
C TYR A 202 0.82 -11.02 3.24
N THR A 203 -0.16 -10.88 2.36
CA THR A 203 -0.08 -11.32 0.96
C THR A 203 -0.36 -10.15 0.04
N VAL A 204 0.28 -10.13 -1.12
CA VAL A 204 0.10 -9.12 -2.17
C VAL A 204 -0.56 -9.79 -3.37
N LYS A 205 -1.61 -9.16 -3.90
CA LYS A 205 -2.26 -9.54 -5.17
C LYS A 205 -2.36 -8.36 -6.12
#